data_AF-A0A3D9DPA2-F1
#
_entry.id   AF-A0A3D9DPA2-F1
#
_cell.length_a   1.000
_cell.length_b   1.000
_cell.length_c   1.000
_cell.angle_alpha   90.00
_cell.angle_beta   90.00
_cell.angle_gamma   90.00
#
_symmetry.space_group_name_H-M   'P 1'
#
loop_
_entity.id
_entity.type
_entity.pdbx_description
1 polymer ?
#
loop_
_entity_poly.entity_id
_entity_poly.type
_entity_poly.pdbx_seq_one_letter_code
_entity_poly.pdbx_strand_id
1 'polypeptide(L)' 'MKKLTKKELKNINGGNIRFPDANGNCPAGWYLCPTNVCVNDNGGENPITPSSPYYTACFG' A
#
# COMPACT_ATOMS: atom_id res chain seq x y z
N MET A 1 -9.58 -19.24 -19.01
CA MET A 1 -8.75 -18.13 -18.50
C MET A 1 -9.12 -17.90 -17.03
N LYS A 2 -8.19 -18.04 -16.08
CA LYS A 2 -8.47 -17.74 -14.66
C LYS A 2 -8.54 -16.22 -14.49
N LYS A 3 -9.66 -15.72 -13.99
CA LYS A 3 -9.85 -14.30 -13.63
C LYS A 3 -9.06 -14.07 -12.34
N LEU A 4 -7.95 -13.33 -12.42
CA LEU A 4 -7.20 -12.92 -11.23
C LEU A 4 -8.10 -12.07 -10.34
N THR A 5 -8.12 -12.39 -9.04
CA THR A 5 -8.83 -11.57 -8.06
C THR A 5 -8.17 -10.19 -7.96
N LYS A 6 -8.92 -9.16 -7.56
CA LYS A 6 -8.36 -7.80 -7.31
C LYS A 6 -7.12 -7.82 -6.42
N LYS A 7 -7.04 -8.79 -5.51
CA LYS A 7 -5.92 -9.00 -4.58
C LYS A 7 -4.67 -9.51 -5.29
N GLU A 8 -4.83 -10.46 -6.22
CA GLU A 8 -3.71 -11.00 -6.99
C GLU A 8 -3.20 -10.00 -8.04
N LEU A 9 -4.10 -9.23 -8.67
CA LEU A 9 -3.71 -8.20 -9.63
C LEU A 9 -2.82 -7.10 -9.00
N LYS A 10 -3.10 -6.74 -7.73
CA LYS A 10 -2.30 -5.78 -6.95
C LYS A 10 -0.91 -6.31 -6.58
N ASN A 11 -0.78 -7.62 -6.34
CA ASN A 11 0.53 -8.26 -6.10
C ASN A 11 1.39 -8.32 -7.37
N ILE A 12 0.78 -8.40 -8.57
CA ILE A 12 1.49 -8.53 -9.84
C ILE A 12 2.01 -7.17 -10.35
N ASN A 13 1.31 -6.07 -10.04
CA ASN A 13 1.71 -4.72 -10.45
C ASN A 13 2.65 -3.99 -9.47
N GLY A 14 3.34 -4.72 -8.59
CA GLY A 14 4.63 -4.26 -8.05
C GLY A 14 4.61 -3.05 -7.12
N GLY A 15 3.53 -2.78 -6.39
CA GLY A 15 3.58 -1.85 -5.27
C GLY A 15 3.76 -2.63 -3.97
N ASN A 16 4.68 -2.23 -3.10
CA ASN A 16 4.64 -2.63 -1.68
C ASN A 16 3.37 -2.04 -1.02
N ILE A 17 2.20 -2.50 -1.45
CA ILE A 17 0.88 -2.05 -1.03
C ILE A 17 0.13 -3.26 -0.50
N ARG A 18 -0.35 -3.19 0.74
CA ARG A 18 -1.08 -4.24 1.43
C ARG A 18 -2.36 -3.68 2.03
N PHE A 19 -3.26 -4.54 2.46
CA PHE A 19 -4.37 -4.11 3.31
C PHE A 19 -3.94 -4.20 4.78
N PRO A 20 -4.45 -3.30 5.64
CA PRO A 20 -4.25 -3.42 7.07
C PRO A 20 -4.89 -4.69 7.62
N ASP A 21 -4.44 -5.09 8.80
CA ASP A 21 -5.04 -6.19 9.55
C ASP A 21 -6.45 -5.85 10.06
N ALA A 22 -7.08 -6.80 10.75
CA ALA A 22 -8.44 -6.63 11.29
C ALA A 22 -8.57 -5.47 12.31
N ASN A 23 -7.45 -5.02 12.88
CA ASN A 23 -7.39 -3.91 13.84
C ASN A 23 -7.01 -2.58 13.17
N GLY A 24 -6.85 -2.56 11.83
CA GLY A 24 -6.44 -1.37 11.10
C GLY A 24 -4.94 -1.11 11.12
N ASN A 25 -4.11 -2.08 11.52
CA ASN A 25 -2.65 -1.88 11.62
C ASN A 25 -1.91 -2.34 10.37
N CYS A 26 -0.81 -1.66 10.08
CA CYS A 26 0.14 -2.04 9.05
C CYS A 26 1.36 -2.76 9.65
N PRO A 27 2.10 -3.54 8.84
CA PRO A 27 3.37 -4.12 9.27
C PRO A 27 4.35 -3.04 9.77
N ALA A 28 5.29 -3.42 10.64
CA ALA A 28 6.30 -2.50 11.15
C ALA A 28 7.08 -1.84 9.99
N GLY A 29 7.27 -0.51 10.06
CA GLY A 29 7.93 0.27 9.00
C GLY A 29 7.04 0.58 7.80
N TRP A 30 5.72 0.38 7.91
CA TRP A 30 4.75 0.72 6.88
C TRP A 30 3.79 1.79 7.37
N TYR A 31 3.37 2.64 6.46
CA TYR A 31 2.40 3.70 6.70
C TYR A 31 0.98 3.25 6.34
N LEU A 32 0.03 3.53 7.23
CA LEU A 32 -1.39 3.38 6.95
C LEU A 32 -1.93 4.62 6.24
N CYS A 33 -2.32 4.44 4.99
CA CYS A 33 -2.90 5.51 4.20
C CYS A 33 -4.37 5.76 4.55
N PRO A 34 -4.87 7.01 4.37
CA PRO A 34 -6.29 7.34 4.57
C PRO A 34 -7.27 6.49 3.75
N THR A 35 -6.84 5.99 2.60
CA THR A 35 -7.58 5.07 1.73
C THR A 35 -7.65 3.62 2.25
N ASN A 36 -7.19 3.38 3.49
CA ASN A 36 -7.18 2.10 4.17
C ASN A 36 -6.30 1.04 3.47
N VAL A 37 -5.12 1.46 3.03
CA VAL A 37 -4.05 0.58 2.51
C VAL A 37 -2.74 0.87 3.23
N CYS A 38 -1.92 -0.15 3.40
CA CYS A 38 -0.58 -0.05 3.95
C CYS A 38 0.42 0.10 2.82
N VAL A 39 1.34 1.05 2.92
CA VAL A 39 2.45 1.20 1.98
C VAL A 39 3.78 1.23 2.71
N ASN A 40 4.83 0.72 2.08
CA ASN A 40 6.16 0.72 2.68
C ASN A 40 6.82 2.11 2.53
N ASP A 41 6.80 2.89 3.61
CA ASP A 41 7.51 4.16 3.75
C ASP A 41 8.83 4.01 4.53
N ASN A 42 9.21 2.76 4.85
CA ASN A 42 10.37 2.42 5.65
C ASN A 42 10.39 3.17 7.00
N GLY A 43 9.24 3.25 7.67
CA GLY A 43 9.10 3.93 8.97
C GLY A 43 9.30 5.44 8.89
N GLY A 44 9.03 6.04 7.73
CA GLY A 44 9.16 7.47 7.47
C GLY A 44 10.48 7.88 6.82
N GLU A 45 11.43 6.96 6.62
CA GLU A 45 12.67 7.25 5.88
C GLU A 45 12.41 7.54 4.39
N ASN A 46 11.32 6.99 3.84
CA ASN A 46 10.85 7.25 2.48
C ASN A 46 9.44 7.88 2.51
N PRO A 47 9.33 9.19 2.80
CA PRO A 47 8.04 9.85 2.93
C PRO A 47 7.23 9.76 1.62
N ILE A 48 5.91 9.59 1.75
CA ILE A 48 5.00 9.53 0.61
C ILE A 48 4.74 10.96 0.11
N THR A 49 5.64 11.43 -0.73
CA THR A 49 5.51 12.71 -1.44
C THR A 49 4.74 12.54 -2.75
N PRO A 50 4.29 13.62 -3.42
CA PRO A 50 3.62 13.55 -4.73
C PRO A 50 4.40 12.82 -5.84
N SER A 51 5.73 12.71 -5.73
CA SER A 51 6.57 11.93 -6.66
C SER A 51 6.68 10.45 -6.29
N SER A 52 6.19 10.04 -5.12
CA SER A 52 6.19 8.65 -4.68
C SER A 52 5.24 7.82 -5.52
N PRO A 53 5.62 6.59 -5.92
CA PRO A 53 4.72 5.67 -6.61
C PRO A 53 3.50 5.30 -5.75
N TYR A 54 3.57 5.51 -4.43
CA TYR A 54 2.48 5.23 -3.50
C TYR A 54 1.52 6.41 -3.29
N TYR A 55 1.85 7.60 -3.81
CA TYR A 55 1.07 8.82 -3.55
C TYR A 55 -0.38 8.67 -3.98
N THR A 56 -0.63 8.25 -5.23
CA THR A 56 -1.98 8.05 -5.76
C THR A 56 -2.73 6.93 -5.04
N ALA A 57 -2.02 5.93 -4.50
CA ALA A 57 -2.67 4.88 -3.71
C ALA A 57 -3.17 5.40 -2.35
N CYS A 58 -2.55 6.45 -1.81
CA CYS A 58 -2.81 6.97 -0.47
C CYS A 58 -3.66 8.24 -0.45
N PHE A 59 -3.54 9.08 -1.48
CA PHE A 59 -4.14 10.41 -1.54
C PHE A 59 -4.87 10.70 -2.87
N GLY A 60 -4.87 9.76 -3.82
CA GLY A 60 -5.52 9.88 -5.12
C GLY A 60 -6.91 9.26 -5.20
#